data_AF-A0A7V8IRH2-F1
#
_entry.id   AF-A0A7V8IRH2-F1
#
_cell.length_a   1.000
_cell.length_b   1.000
_cell.length_c   1.000
_cell.angle_alpha   90.00
_cell.angle_beta   90.00
_cell.angle_gamma   90.00
#
_symmetry.space_group_name_H-M   'P 1'
#
loop_
_entity.id
_entity.type
_entity.pdbx_description
1 polymer ?
#
loop_
_entity_poly.entity_id
_entity_poly.type
_entity_poly.pdbx_seq_one_letter_code
_entity_poly.pdbx_strand_id
1 'polypeptide(L)'
;MTALINHRHEAFAQGLALGKPQTTAYIDAGYAANGAQPNSARLILNDMVSARLKELQSQNRARNEQDLDTMIAHLERARGSAMALGQSSAAVQAIMAKAKLLGFI
;
A
#
# COMPACT_ATOMS: atom_id res chain seq x y z
N MET A 1 -13.57 -11.43 -8.11
CA MET A 1 -13.37 -11.30 -9.56
C MET A 1 -12.18 -12.14 -9.99
N THR A 2 -12.21 -12.61 -11.24
CA THR A 2 -11.09 -13.32 -11.87
C THR A 2 -9.97 -12.33 -12.26
N ALA A 3 -8.75 -12.84 -12.45
CA ALA A 3 -7.61 -12.03 -12.87
C ALA A 3 -7.89 -11.25 -14.17
N LEU A 4 -7.28 -10.07 -14.32
CA LEU A 4 -7.41 -9.26 -15.54
C LEU A 4 -6.90 -10.04 -16.76
N ILE A 5 -7.62 -9.92 -17.89
CA ILE A 5 -7.25 -10.58 -19.16
C ILE A 5 -5.85 -10.15 -19.62
N ASN A 6 -5.53 -8.86 -19.47
CA ASN A 6 -4.18 -8.38 -19.74
C ASN A 6 -3.27 -8.72 -18.56
N HIS A 7 -2.40 -9.70 -18.75
CA HIS A 7 -1.45 -10.18 -17.74
C HIS A 7 -0.57 -9.06 -17.16
N ARG A 8 -0.23 -8.03 -17.95
CA ARG A 8 0.60 -6.90 -17.49
C ARG A 8 -0.19 -5.95 -16.60
N HIS A 9 -1.49 -5.77 -16.87
CA HIS A 9 -2.37 -5.01 -16.00
C HIS A 9 -2.56 -5.73 -14.66
N GLU A 10 -2.72 -7.06 -14.70
CA GLU A 10 -2.78 -7.87 -13.49
C GLU A 10 -1.49 -7.77 -12.68
N ALA A 11 -0.34 -7.98 -13.31
CA ALA A 11 0.97 -7.88 -12.63
C ALA A 11 1.20 -6.48 -12.04
N PHE A 12 0.80 -5.42 -12.75
CA PHE A 12 0.87 -4.05 -12.24
C PHE A 12 -0.03 -3.86 -11.01
N ALA A 13 -1.29 -4.29 -11.07
CA ALA A 13 -2.22 -4.21 -9.95
C ALA A 13 -1.74 -5.00 -8.73
N GLN A 14 -1.18 -6.20 -8.93
CA GLN A 14 -0.58 -7.00 -7.87
C GLN A 14 0.64 -6.32 -7.25
N GLY A 15 1.54 -5.75 -8.06
CA GLY A 15 2.68 -4.99 -7.58
C GLY A 15 2.28 -3.80 -6.70
N LEU A 16 1.25 -3.07 -7.11
CA LEU A 16 0.67 -1.97 -6.32
C LEU A 16 0.04 -2.47 -5.01
N ALA A 17 -0.68 -3.59 -5.04
CA ALA A 17 -1.29 -4.19 -3.85
C ALA A 17 -0.25 -4.68 -2.83
N LEU A 18 0.96 -5.02 -3.28
CA LEU A 18 2.13 -5.33 -2.44
C LEU A 18 2.86 -4.09 -1.91
N GLY A 19 2.40 -2.88 -2.26
CA GLY A 19 2.98 -1.62 -1.80
C GLY A 19 4.18 -1.13 -2.61
N LYS A 20 4.43 -1.70 -3.81
CA LYS A 20 5.48 -1.18 -4.69
C LYS A 20 5.13 0.22 -5.20
N PRO A 21 6.13 1.10 -5.40
CA PRO A 21 5.93 2.36 -6.12
C PRO A 21 5.35 2.12 -7.51
N GLN A 22 4.53 3.05 -8.01
CA GLN A 22 3.84 2.90 -9.31
C GLN A 22 4.82 2.63 -10.47
N THR A 23 5.91 3.39 -10.54
CA THR A 23 6.94 3.22 -11.58
C THR A 23 7.59 1.85 -11.52
N THR A 24 7.95 1.38 -10.32
CA THR A 24 8.54 0.06 -10.11
C THR A 24 7.57 -1.06 -10.47
N ALA A 25 6.33 -1.00 -9.98
CA ALA A 25 5.30 -1.98 -10.32
C ALA A 25 5.04 -2.05 -11.84
N TYR A 26 5.11 -0.91 -12.53
CA TYR A 26 4.92 -0.82 -13.97
C TYR A 26 6.07 -1.49 -14.73
N ILE A 27 7.32 -1.21 -14.34
CA ILE A 27 8.50 -1.83 -14.96
C ILE A 27 8.51 -3.34 -14.71
N ASP A 28 8.24 -3.77 -13.48
CA ASP A 28 8.19 -5.18 -13.09
C ASP A 28 7.08 -5.96 -13.85
N ALA A 29 5.99 -5.28 -14.22
CA ALA A 29 4.94 -5.82 -15.09
C ALA A 29 5.36 -5.92 -16.58
N GLY A 30 6.64 -5.68 -16.88
CA GLY A 30 7.26 -5.81 -18.20
C GLY A 30 7.17 -4.56 -19.07
N TYR A 31 6.77 -3.40 -18.52
CA TYR A 31 6.74 -2.13 -19.26
C TYR A 31 8.09 -1.45 -19.35
N ALA A 32 8.26 -0.70 -20.45
CA ALA A 32 9.48 0.05 -20.69
C ALA A 32 9.71 1.07 -19.57
N ALA A 33 10.96 1.14 -19.10
CA ALA A 33 11.37 2.11 -18.09
C ALA A 33 11.28 3.56 -18.61
N ASN A 34 11.50 3.75 -19.92
CA ASN A 34 11.37 5.07 -20.53
C ASN A 34 9.90 5.53 -20.48
N GLY A 35 9.65 6.68 -19.86
CA GLY A 35 8.29 7.20 -19.65
C GLY A 35 7.45 6.40 -18.64
N ALA A 36 8.06 5.56 -17.79
CA ALA A 36 7.33 4.75 -16.81
C ALA A 36 6.48 5.60 -15.85
N GLN A 37 6.95 6.79 -15.47
CA GLN A 37 6.23 7.66 -14.54
C GLN A 37 4.90 8.20 -15.10
N PRO A 38 4.86 8.92 -16.23
CA PRO A 38 3.58 9.38 -16.80
C PRO A 38 2.68 8.22 -17.24
N ASN A 39 3.26 7.11 -17.72
CA ASN A 39 2.46 5.98 -18.20
C ASN A 39 1.84 5.16 -17.06
N SER A 40 2.58 4.94 -15.96
CA SER A 40 2.04 4.24 -14.79
C SER A 40 0.95 5.05 -14.07
N ALA A 41 1.12 6.38 -14.01
CA ALA A 41 0.10 7.30 -13.50
C ALA A 41 -1.19 7.29 -14.34
N ARG A 42 -1.09 7.09 -15.66
CA ARG A 42 -2.27 6.90 -16.51
C ARG A 42 -2.88 5.51 -16.35
N LEU A 43 -2.06 4.47 -16.23
CA LEU A 43 -2.54 3.09 -16.12
C LEU A 43 -3.30 2.84 -14.80
N ILE A 44 -2.88 3.44 -13.69
CA ILE A 44 -3.58 3.29 -12.41
C ILE A 44 -4.99 3.91 -12.43
N LEU A 45 -5.22 4.90 -13.30
CA LEU A 45 -6.54 5.53 -13.50
C LEU A 45 -7.46 4.70 -14.42
N ASN A 46 -6.96 3.61 -15.02
CA ASN A 46 -7.82 2.71 -15.77
C ASN A 46 -8.79 2.00 -14.83
N ASP A 47 -10.10 2.04 -15.13
CA ASP A 47 -11.16 1.53 -14.25
C ASP A 47 -10.96 0.06 -13.86
N MET A 48 -10.54 -0.78 -14.80
CA MET A 48 -10.32 -2.21 -14.55
C MET A 48 -9.14 -2.45 -13.61
N VAL A 49 -8.05 -1.71 -13.80
CA VAL A 49 -6.86 -1.78 -12.92
C VAL A 49 -7.18 -1.24 -11.54
N SER A 50 -7.87 -0.09 -11.46
CA SER A 50 -8.28 0.54 -10.20
C SER A 50 -9.23 -0.34 -9.40
N ALA A 51 -10.25 -0.93 -10.05
CA ALA A 51 -11.17 -1.87 -9.43
C ALA A 51 -10.44 -3.12 -8.91
N ARG A 52 -9.53 -3.68 -9.71
CA ARG A 52 -8.73 -4.84 -9.31
C ARG A 52 -7.81 -4.54 -8.13
N LEU A 53 -7.15 -3.39 -8.12
CA LEU A 53 -6.31 -2.96 -6.99
C LEU A 53 -7.11 -2.86 -5.70
N LYS A 54 -8.30 -2.25 -5.74
CA LYS A 54 -9.20 -2.15 -4.57
C LYS A 54 -9.61 -3.52 -4.06
N GLU A 55 -9.94 -4.44 -4.96
CA GLU A 55 -10.27 -5.82 -4.60
C GLU A 55 -9.09 -6.51 -3.90
N LEU A 56 -7.89 -6.45 -4.47
CA LEU A 56 -6.69 -7.05 -3.89
C LEU A 56 -6.37 -6.45 -2.51
N GLN A 57 -6.51 -5.14 -2.35
CA GLN A 57 -6.35 -4.48 -1.05
C GLN A 57 -7.40 -4.95 -0.04
N SER A 58 -8.66 -5.11 -0.45
CA SER A 58 -9.72 -5.64 0.40
C SER A 58 -9.45 -7.09 0.82
N GLN A 59 -8.99 -7.93 -0.11
CA GLN A 59 -8.60 -9.32 0.18
C GLN A 59 -7.41 -9.39 1.14
N ASN A 60 -6.41 -8.54 0.96
CA ASN A 60 -5.27 -8.46 1.87
C ASN A 60 -5.68 -8.04 3.28
N ARG A 61 -6.58 -7.05 3.41
CA ARG A 61 -7.15 -6.65 4.72
C ARG A 61 -7.91 -7.79 5.37
N ALA A 62 -8.79 -8.45 4.61
CA ALA A 62 -9.58 -9.57 5.10
C ALA A 62 -8.70 -10.76 5.54
N ARG A 63 -7.72 -11.15 4.72
CA ARG A 63 -6.80 -12.27 5.03
C ARG A 63 -5.96 -12.00 6.28
N ASN A 64 -5.53 -10.76 6.48
CA ASN A 64 -4.69 -10.40 7.61
C ASN A 64 -5.51 -9.98 8.85
N GLU A 65 -6.85 -10.00 8.77
CA GLU A 65 -7.76 -9.46 9.80
C GLU A 65 -7.37 -8.04 10.24
N GLN A 66 -6.80 -7.28 9.30
CA GLN A 66 -6.30 -5.94 9.57
C GLN A 66 -7.40 -4.93 9.30
N ASP A 67 -7.90 -4.35 10.38
CA ASP A 67 -8.71 -3.15 10.36
C ASP A 67 -8.00 -1.96 11.03
N LEU A 68 -8.56 -0.76 10.86
CA LEU A 68 -8.02 0.50 11.36
C LEU A 68 -7.72 0.43 12.87
N ASP A 69 -8.65 -0.10 13.66
CA ASP A 69 -8.52 -0.23 15.11
C ASP A 69 -7.35 -1.14 15.50
N THR A 70 -7.20 -2.27 14.81
CA THR A 70 -6.07 -3.19 15.00
C THR A 70 -4.75 -2.46 14.73
N MET A 71 -4.66 -1.72 13.62
CA MET A 71 -3.45 -0.97 13.27
C MET A 71 -3.09 0.11 14.29
N ILE A 72 -4.10 0.83 14.81
CA ILE A 72 -3.93 1.82 15.88
C ILE A 72 -3.37 1.14 17.13
N ALA A 73 -3.91 -0.02 17.53
CA ALA A 73 -3.42 -0.78 18.67
C ALA A 73 -1.99 -1.30 18.48
N HIS A 74 -1.60 -1.67 17.26
CA HIS A 74 -0.21 -2.03 16.93
C HIS A 74 0.74 -0.84 17.09
N LEU A 75 0.36 0.34 16.60
CA LEU A 75 1.17 1.55 16.71
C LEU A 75 1.32 2.02 18.17
N GLU A 76 0.27 1.91 18.99
CA GLU A 76 0.38 2.21 20.42
C GLU A 76 1.32 1.25 21.15
N ARG A 77 1.27 -0.04 20.84
CA ARG A 77 2.24 -1.02 21.38
C ARG A 77 3.66 -0.69 20.96
N ALA A 78 3.88 -0.38 19.67
CA ALA A 78 5.19 0.01 19.16
C ALA A 78 5.72 1.29 19.84
N ARG A 79 4.87 2.30 20.04
CA ARG A 79 5.20 3.52 20.79
C ARG A 79 5.61 3.20 22.23
N GLY A 80 4.85 2.35 22.93
CA GLY A 80 5.17 1.91 24.29
C GLY A 80 6.53 1.23 24.39
N SER A 81 6.82 0.28 23.48
CA SER A 81 8.13 -0.37 23.40
C SER A 81 9.26 0.60 23.08
N ALA A 82 9.06 1.51 22.13
CA ALA A 82 10.06 2.53 21.78
C ALA A 82 10.39 3.44 22.97
N MET A 83 9.37 3.88 23.73
CA MET A 83 9.58 4.67 24.94
C MET A 83 10.32 3.90 26.03
N ALA A 84 9.97 2.63 26.26
CA ALA A 84 10.67 1.78 27.22
C ALA A 84 12.16 1.58 26.88
N LEU A 85 12.49 1.57 25.57
CA LEU A 85 13.86 1.46 25.07
C LEU A 85 14.59 2.82 24.94
N GLY A 86 13.96 3.93 25.34
CA GLY A 86 14.54 5.27 25.19
C GLY A 86 14.63 5.78 23.74
N GLN A 87 13.95 5.13 22.81
CA GLN A 87 13.96 5.46 21.37
C GLN A 87 12.90 6.52 21.04
N SER A 88 13.12 7.75 21.49
CA SER A 88 12.15 8.85 21.32
C SER A 88 11.78 9.13 19.87
N SER A 89 12.71 9.01 18.92
CA SER A 89 12.44 9.21 17.49
C SER A 89 11.46 8.17 16.93
N ALA A 90 11.63 6.89 17.30
CA ALA A 90 10.72 5.82 16.91
C ALA A 90 9.32 5.98 17.54
N ALA A 91 9.24 6.45 18.79
CA ALA A 91 7.97 6.76 19.43
C ALA A 91 7.22 7.89 18.68
N VAL A 92 7.91 8.95 18.27
CA VAL A 92 7.32 10.03 17.45
C VAL A 92 6.85 9.50 16.09
N GLN A 93 7.63 8.63 15.44
CA GLN A 93 7.21 8.02 14.17
C GLN A 93 5.92 7.20 14.30
N ALA A 94 5.77 6.44 15.39
CA ALA A 94 4.53 5.69 15.66
C ALA A 94 3.33 6.62 15.86
N ILE A 95 3.50 7.75 16.56
CA ILE A 95 2.47 8.78 16.74
C ILE A 95 2.07 9.40 15.39
N MET A 96 3.06 9.77 14.56
CA MET A 96 2.81 10.35 13.24
C MET A 96 2.06 9.37 12.33
N ALA A 97 2.46 8.10 12.33
CA ALA A 97 1.76 7.06 11.56
C ALA A 97 0.30 6.90 12.03
N LYS A 98 0.05 6.95 13.35
CA LYS A 98 -1.30 6.88 13.92
C LYS A 98 -2.13 8.11 13.54
N ALA A 99 -1.54 9.31 13.60
CA ALA A 99 -2.20 10.56 13.22
C ALA A 99 -2.64 10.55 11.74
N LYS A 100 -1.78 10.01 10.85
CA LYS A 100 -2.10 9.83 9.43
C LYS A 100 -3.24 8.84 9.20
N LEU A 101 -3.28 7.74 9.94
CA LEU A 101 -4.38 6.77 9.86
C LEU A 101 -5.72 7.36 10.31
N LEU A 102 -5.71 8.24 11.31
CA LEU A 102 -6.89 8.93 11.83
C LEU A 102 -7.28 10.18 11.04
N GLY A 103 -6.48 10.57 10.03
CA GLY A 103 -6.77 11.72 9.17
C GLY A 103 -6.52 13.09 9.82
N PHE A 104 -5.66 13.16 10.84
CA PHE A 104 -5.31 14.43 11.47
C PHE A 104 -4.27 15.25 10.69
N ILE A 105 -3.47 14.59 9.84
CA ILE A 105 -2.38 15.16 9.04
C ILE A 105 -2.21 14.41 7.71
#